data_AF-A0A914DDP5-F1
#
_entry.id   AF-A0A914DDP5-F1
#
_cell.length_a   1.000
_cell.length_b   1.000
_cell.length_c   1.000
_cell.angle_alpha   90.00
_cell.angle_beta   90.00
_cell.angle_gamma   90.00
#
_symmetry.space_group_name_H-M   'P 1'
#
loop_
_entity.id
_entity.type
_entity.pdbx_description
1 polymer ?
#
loop_
_entity_poly.entity_id
_entity_poly.type
_entity_poly.pdbx_seq_one_letter_code
_entity_poly.pdbx_strand_id
1 'polypeptide(L)'
;MNPKAVIAAYKNEVKEKTIKNKPLDNIEYNVILPSIKSVQDEINGYIENLLYIEVKSEILRRSDYRPFDENMVLWDLLNKPIVFNDASKYKIINKWPSYTIKETDIEPQELIKLGYKDWFFLDLLLGVDYLKTFSLLRELPEKDKYYLCRDVACTNAYLSSSYYAYNSGAKMIVYPDGTYPFITNSNLTETEQVLRDGKVKEFTHLKPDRIHYCLMKALISFNTFAFMP
;
A
#
# COMPACT_ATOMS: atom_id res chain seq x y z
N MET A 1 -29.15 3.75 40.30
CA MET A 1 -30.30 4.22 39.50
C MET A 1 -31.23 3.04 39.23
N ASN A 2 -32.53 3.18 39.51
CA ASN A 2 -33.50 2.08 39.44
C ASN A 2 -34.01 1.87 37.99
N PRO A 3 -33.77 0.71 37.35
CA PRO A 3 -34.17 0.44 35.96
C PRO A 3 -35.68 0.58 35.70
N LYS A 4 -36.53 0.42 36.73
CA LYS A 4 -37.98 0.58 36.61
C LYS A 4 -38.43 2.03 36.45
N ALA A 5 -37.64 3.00 36.93
CA ALA A 5 -37.95 4.42 36.81
C ALA A 5 -37.70 4.96 35.38
N VAL A 6 -36.68 4.42 34.69
CA VAL A 6 -36.36 4.80 33.31
C VAL A 6 -37.40 4.27 32.32
N ILE A 7 -37.90 3.05 32.54
CA ILE A 7 -38.95 2.45 31.70
C ILE A 7 -40.32 3.14 31.90
N ALA A 8 -40.60 3.65 33.10
CA ALA A 8 -41.82 4.41 33.38
C ALA A 8 -41.79 5.81 32.73
N ALA A 9 -40.65 6.49 32.73
CA ALA A 9 -40.47 7.76 32.04
C ALA A 9 -40.65 7.61 30.51
N TYR A 10 -40.09 6.55 29.93
CA TYR A 10 -40.19 6.27 28.49
C TYR A 10 -41.64 5.93 28.04
N LYS A 11 -42.42 5.24 28.89
CA LYS A 11 -43.83 4.92 28.58
C LYS A 11 -44.78 6.11 28.71
N ASN A 12 -44.42 7.12 29.50
CA ASN A 12 -45.23 8.33 29.64
C ASN A 12 -44.97 9.34 28.52
N GLU A 13 -43.73 9.47 28.02
CA GLU A 13 -43.44 10.29 26.83
C GLU A 13 -44.11 9.75 25.55
N VAL A 14 -44.32 8.43 25.45
CA VAL A 14 -45.01 7.83 24.31
C VAL A 14 -46.53 8.01 24.39
N LYS A 15 -47.11 8.31 25.56
CA LYS A 15 -48.56 8.50 25.73
C LYS A 15 -49.05 9.94 25.55
N GLU A 16 -48.19 10.95 25.58
CA GLU A 16 -48.61 12.36 25.47
C GLU A 16 -48.61 12.94 24.04
N LYS A 17 -48.30 12.15 23.02
CA LYS A 17 -48.46 12.57 21.61
C LYS A 17 -49.51 11.76 20.86
N THR A 18 -50.69 11.58 21.45
CA THR A 18 -51.89 11.18 20.70
C THR A 18 -52.51 12.41 20.05
N ILE A 19 -51.97 12.78 18.89
CA ILE A 19 -52.57 13.78 18.00
C ILE A 19 -53.89 13.21 17.46
N LYS A 20 -54.94 14.02 17.54
CA LYS A 20 -56.30 13.74 17.09
C LYS A 20 -56.34 13.14 15.68
N ASN A 21 -57.07 12.04 15.56
CA ASN A 21 -57.37 11.31 14.32
C ASN A 21 -57.88 12.23 13.20
N LYS A 22 -57.11 12.32 12.11
CA LYS A 22 -57.61 12.43 10.74
C LYS A 22 -57.29 11.11 10.03
N PRO A 23 -58.14 10.62 9.11
CA PRO A 23 -57.84 9.37 8.41
C PRO A 23 -56.61 9.60 7.53
N LEU A 24 -55.50 8.96 7.89
CA LEU A 24 -54.33 8.90 7.02
C LEU A 24 -54.59 7.80 6.01
N ASP A 25 -54.70 8.20 4.76
CA ASP A 25 -54.47 7.34 3.61
C ASP A 25 -53.15 6.57 3.80
N ASN A 26 -53.16 5.30 3.37
CA ASN A 26 -52.04 4.36 3.43
C ASN A 26 -50.76 4.97 2.82
N ILE A 27 -49.91 5.57 3.64
CA ILE A 27 -48.52 5.86 3.29
C ILE A 27 -47.70 4.68 3.82
N GLU A 28 -47.34 3.76 2.93
CA GLU A 28 -46.29 2.77 3.20
C GLU A 28 -44.99 3.52 3.46
N TYR A 29 -44.62 3.67 4.73
CA TYR A 29 -43.27 4.06 5.09
C TYR A 29 -42.36 2.87 4.79
N ASN A 30 -41.76 2.87 3.59
CA ASN A 30 -40.60 2.03 3.29
C ASN A 30 -39.44 2.48 4.18
N VAL A 31 -39.41 1.96 5.42
CA VAL A 31 -38.26 2.05 6.30
C VAL A 31 -37.17 1.19 5.68
N ILE A 32 -36.32 1.80 4.86
CA ILE A 32 -35.09 1.18 4.38
C ILE A 32 -34.18 1.06 5.61
N LEU A 33 -34.22 -0.11 6.27
CA LEU A 33 -33.26 -0.42 7.32
C LEU A 33 -31.87 -0.46 6.68
N PRO A 34 -30.86 0.24 7.23
CA PRO A 34 -29.50 0.13 6.73
C PRO A 34 -29.08 -1.33 6.80
N SER A 35 -28.63 -1.86 5.67
CA SER A 35 -28.09 -3.22 5.57
C SER A 35 -27.02 -3.39 6.64
N ILE A 36 -27.27 -4.27 7.61
CA ILE A 36 -26.26 -4.68 8.59
C ILE A 36 -25.18 -5.39 7.78
N LYS A 37 -24.08 -4.71 7.49
CA LYS A 37 -22.92 -5.35 6.86
C LYS A 37 -22.45 -6.44 7.80
N SER A 38 -22.29 -7.65 7.27
CA SER A 38 -21.67 -8.71 8.05
C SER A 38 -20.20 -8.35 8.28
N VAL A 39 -19.61 -8.91 9.34
CA VAL A 39 -18.15 -8.81 9.57
C VAL A 39 -17.38 -9.31 8.35
N GLN A 40 -17.91 -10.32 7.65
CA GLN A 40 -17.31 -10.85 6.43
C GLN A 40 -17.28 -9.82 5.29
N ASP A 41 -18.35 -9.04 5.12
CA ASP A 41 -18.41 -7.98 4.09
C ASP A 41 -17.38 -6.88 4.37
N GLU A 42 -17.14 -6.58 5.65
CA GLU A 42 -16.13 -5.61 6.06
C GLU A 42 -14.72 -6.12 5.78
N ILE A 43 -14.42 -7.37 6.16
CA ILE A 43 -13.13 -8.03 5.88
C ILE A 43 -12.86 -8.06 4.37
N ASN A 44 -13.86 -8.44 3.58
CA ASN A 44 -13.74 -8.45 2.11
C ASN A 44 -13.43 -7.06 1.57
N GLY A 45 -14.09 -6.01 2.08
CA GLY A 45 -13.81 -4.63 1.71
C GLY A 45 -12.37 -4.19 2.01
N TYR A 46 -11.79 -4.61 3.14
CA TYR A 46 -10.38 -4.34 3.43
C TYR A 46 -9.45 -5.06 2.45
N ILE A 47 -9.71 -6.33 2.14
CA ILE A 47 -8.90 -7.10 1.18
C ILE A 47 -8.97 -6.47 -0.21
N GLU A 48 -10.17 -6.09 -0.67
CA GLU A 48 -10.38 -5.40 -1.94
C GLU A 48 -9.61 -4.08 -2.02
N ASN A 49 -9.61 -3.30 -0.94
CA ASN A 49 -8.83 -2.06 -0.86
C ASN A 49 -7.33 -2.33 -0.95
N LEU A 50 -6.80 -3.33 -0.24
CA LEU A 50 -5.38 -3.69 -0.32
C LEU A 50 -4.99 -4.12 -1.74
N LEU A 51 -5.80 -4.96 -2.39
CA LEU A 51 -5.59 -5.37 -3.76
C LEU A 51 -5.62 -4.18 -4.72
N TYR A 52 -6.56 -3.26 -4.53
CA TYR A 52 -6.69 -2.04 -5.34
C TYR A 52 -5.42 -1.18 -5.25
N ILE A 53 -4.89 -0.97 -4.04
CA ILE A 53 -3.65 -0.22 -3.85
C ILE A 53 -2.46 -0.93 -4.52
N GLU A 54 -2.36 -2.26 -4.44
CA GLU A 54 -1.29 -2.99 -5.12
C GLU A 54 -1.38 -2.91 -6.65
N VAL A 55 -2.59 -2.90 -7.22
CA VAL A 55 -2.79 -2.66 -8.65
C VAL A 55 -2.28 -1.26 -9.04
N LYS A 56 -2.55 -0.24 -8.22
CA LYS A 56 -2.07 1.13 -8.46
C LYS A 56 -0.55 1.23 -8.35
N SER A 57 0.05 0.55 -7.38
CA SER A 57 1.50 0.43 -7.25
C SER A 57 2.13 -0.19 -8.50
N GLU A 58 1.56 -1.29 -9.00
CA GLU A 58 2.03 -1.96 -10.22
C GLU A 58 1.95 -1.06 -11.47
N ILE A 59 0.84 -0.31 -11.61
CA ILE A 59 0.67 0.70 -12.67
C ILE A 59 1.81 1.72 -12.63
N LEU A 60 2.09 2.28 -11.45
CA LEU A 60 3.14 3.29 -11.28
C LEU A 60 4.53 2.73 -11.58
N ARG A 61 4.84 1.51 -11.14
CA ARG A 61 6.09 0.81 -11.47
C ARG A 61 6.26 0.64 -12.98
N ARG A 62 5.20 0.29 -13.68
CA ARG A 62 5.18 0.10 -15.14
C ARG A 62 4.99 1.39 -15.96
N SER A 63 4.88 2.54 -15.31
CA SER A 63 4.62 3.82 -15.98
C SER A 63 5.86 4.69 -16.15
N ASP A 64 5.68 5.83 -16.82
CA ASP A 64 6.66 6.93 -16.92
C ASP A 64 6.81 7.77 -15.63
N TYR A 65 6.14 7.40 -14.53
CA TYR A 65 6.33 8.05 -13.22
C TYR A 65 7.76 7.88 -12.70
N ARG A 66 8.53 8.97 -12.61
CA ARG A 66 9.92 8.99 -12.11
C ARG A 66 10.04 10.00 -10.98
N PRO A 67 9.86 9.61 -9.71
CA PRO A 67 9.79 10.57 -8.62
C PRO A 67 11.13 10.99 -8.03
N PHE A 68 12.25 10.63 -8.66
CA PHE A 68 13.56 10.89 -8.10
C PHE A 68 13.75 12.37 -7.81
N ASP A 69 14.13 12.66 -6.57
CA ASP A 69 14.47 13.98 -6.07
C ASP A 69 15.53 13.79 -5.00
N GLU A 70 16.75 14.23 -5.31
CA GLU A 70 17.93 14.06 -4.44
C GLU A 70 17.80 14.78 -3.10
N ASN A 71 16.91 15.78 -3.01
CA ASN A 71 16.71 16.58 -1.80
C ASN A 71 15.48 16.12 -1.00
N MET A 72 14.74 15.11 -1.47
CA MET A 72 13.52 14.67 -0.81
C MET A 72 13.85 13.93 0.49
N VAL A 73 13.31 14.44 1.59
CA VAL A 73 13.36 13.77 2.90
C VAL A 73 12.04 13.09 3.23
N LEU A 74 12.06 12.13 4.16
CA LEU A 74 10.86 11.38 4.55
C LEU A 74 9.71 12.28 5.04
N TRP A 75 10.04 13.39 5.71
CA TRP A 75 9.04 14.38 6.14
C TRP A 75 8.29 15.01 4.97
N ASP A 76 8.97 15.31 3.87
CA ASP A 76 8.30 15.85 2.68
C ASP A 76 7.34 14.83 2.11
N LEU A 77 7.77 13.57 2.07
CA LEU A 77 6.96 12.49 1.50
C LEU A 77 5.72 12.17 2.34
N LEU A 78 5.82 12.25 3.67
CA LEU A 78 4.67 12.10 4.56
C LEU A 78 3.62 13.19 4.33
N ASN A 79 4.06 14.41 4.01
CA ASN A 79 3.18 15.56 3.77
C ASN A 79 2.66 15.66 2.32
N LYS A 80 3.33 15.03 1.36
CA LYS A 80 2.89 15.00 -0.05
C LYS A 80 1.57 14.21 -0.19
N PRO A 81 0.70 14.54 -1.17
CA PRO A 81 -0.45 13.70 -1.51
C PRO A 81 -0.04 12.28 -1.92
N ILE A 82 -0.89 11.29 -1.65
CA ILE A 82 -0.66 9.89 -2.03
C ILE A 82 -0.73 9.76 -3.56
N VAL A 83 0.33 9.24 -4.19
CA VAL A 83 0.42 9.15 -5.65
C VAL A 83 -0.56 8.13 -6.26
N PHE A 84 -1.02 7.14 -5.50
CA PHE A 84 -1.96 6.12 -6.00
C PHE A 84 -3.27 6.71 -6.53
N ASN A 85 -3.70 7.85 -5.99
CA ASN A 85 -4.89 8.58 -6.47
C ASN A 85 -4.72 9.06 -7.91
N ASP A 86 -3.46 9.28 -8.32
CA ASP A 86 -3.07 9.85 -9.60
C ASP A 86 -2.44 8.82 -10.54
N ALA A 87 -2.43 7.52 -10.18
CA ALA A 87 -1.73 6.49 -10.97
C ALA A 87 -2.18 6.43 -12.44
N SER A 88 -3.44 6.76 -12.74
CA SER A 88 -3.98 6.76 -14.10
C SER A 88 -3.51 7.94 -14.96
N LYS A 89 -2.85 8.95 -14.39
CA LYS A 89 -2.28 10.08 -15.15
C LYS A 89 -0.99 9.70 -15.87
N TYR A 90 -0.30 8.65 -15.41
CA TYR A 90 0.98 8.22 -15.95
C TYR A 90 0.80 7.20 -17.07
N LYS A 91 1.69 7.25 -18.07
CA LYS A 91 1.62 6.39 -19.24
C LYS A 91 2.36 5.09 -18.98
N ILE A 92 1.72 3.95 -19.27
CA ILE A 92 2.38 2.65 -19.20
C ILE A 92 3.48 2.56 -20.27
N ILE A 93 4.68 2.19 -19.83
CA ILE A 93 5.82 1.92 -20.69
C ILE A 93 5.78 0.43 -21.06
N ASN A 94 5.44 0.15 -22.33
CA ASN A 94 5.40 -1.21 -22.86
C ASN A 94 6.76 -1.68 -23.40
N LYS A 95 7.63 -0.72 -23.73
CA LYS A 95 8.98 -0.99 -24.21
C LYS A 95 9.93 -0.06 -23.46
N TRP A 96 10.61 -0.64 -22.48
CA TRP A 96 11.68 0.07 -21.80
C TRP A 96 12.84 0.27 -22.77
N PRO A 97 13.55 1.40 -22.67
CA PRO A 97 14.73 1.57 -23.46
C PRO A 97 15.74 0.46 -23.13
N SER A 98 16.21 -0.26 -24.14
CA SER A 98 17.26 -1.25 -23.97
C SER A 98 18.59 -0.52 -23.95
N TYR A 99 19.17 -0.36 -22.78
CA TYR A 99 20.44 0.30 -22.64
C TYR A 99 21.53 -0.71 -22.30
N THR A 100 22.58 -0.75 -23.11
CA THR A 100 23.78 -1.56 -22.85
C THR A 100 24.77 -0.71 -22.05
N ILE A 101 24.39 -0.28 -20.85
CA ILE A 101 25.33 0.46 -20.00
C ILE A 101 26.15 -0.57 -19.21
N LYS A 102 27.47 -0.53 -19.40
CA LYS A 102 28.41 -1.08 -18.44
C LYS A 102 28.44 -0.05 -17.29
N GLU A 103 27.57 -0.22 -16.29
CA GLU A 103 27.25 0.78 -15.24
C GLU A 103 28.41 1.12 -14.28
N THR A 104 29.65 0.97 -14.69
CA THR A 104 30.80 1.14 -13.80
C THR A 104 31.27 2.59 -13.65
N ASP A 105 30.86 3.51 -14.54
CA ASP A 105 31.42 4.88 -14.57
C ASP A 105 30.40 6.03 -14.70
N ILE A 106 29.09 5.76 -14.62
CA ILE A 106 28.06 6.80 -14.79
C ILE A 106 27.41 7.09 -13.45
N GLU A 107 27.53 8.34 -13.00
CA GLU A 107 26.86 8.85 -11.80
C GLU A 107 25.33 8.60 -11.87
N PRO A 108 24.67 8.22 -10.76
CA PRO A 108 23.22 7.96 -10.74
C PRO A 108 22.37 9.08 -11.34
N GLN A 109 22.77 10.34 -11.12
CA GLN A 109 22.09 11.52 -11.68
C GLN A 109 22.09 11.54 -13.22
N GLU A 110 23.17 11.10 -13.85
CA GLU A 110 23.27 11.02 -15.31
C GLU A 110 22.42 9.88 -15.86
N LEU A 111 22.31 8.75 -15.15
CA LEU A 111 21.37 7.69 -15.51
C LEU A 111 19.93 8.21 -15.53
N ILE A 112 19.53 9.01 -14.54
CA ILE A 112 18.19 9.59 -14.49
C ILE A 112 17.94 10.54 -15.68
N LYS A 113 18.94 11.35 -16.07
CA LYS A 113 18.86 12.21 -17.26
C LYS A 113 18.72 11.40 -18.55
N LEU A 114 19.34 10.23 -18.61
CA LEU A 114 19.19 9.26 -19.70
C LEU A 114 17.85 8.50 -19.66
N GLY A 115 16.97 8.82 -18.70
CA GLY A 115 15.65 8.23 -18.56
C GLY A 115 15.64 6.89 -17.83
N TYR A 116 16.72 6.54 -17.11
CA TYR A 116 16.69 5.43 -16.17
C TYR A 116 15.74 5.75 -15.03
N LYS A 117 15.10 4.69 -14.55
CA LYS A 117 14.26 4.76 -13.38
C LYS A 117 15.09 4.32 -12.18
N ASP A 118 15.16 5.16 -11.16
CA ASP A 118 15.68 4.72 -9.86
C ASP A 118 14.62 3.83 -9.19
N TRP A 119 14.77 2.52 -9.38
CA TRP A 119 13.82 1.53 -8.90
C TRP A 119 13.78 1.42 -7.38
N PHE A 120 14.93 1.55 -6.72
CA PHE A 120 15.00 1.50 -5.27
C PHE A 120 14.26 2.70 -4.67
N PHE A 121 14.53 3.90 -5.18
CA PHE A 121 13.87 5.12 -4.73
C PHE A 121 12.37 5.09 -5.00
N LEU A 122 11.95 4.62 -6.18
CA LEU A 122 10.54 4.45 -6.51
C LEU A 122 9.85 3.49 -5.53
N ASP A 123 10.40 2.30 -5.33
CA ASP A 123 9.77 1.28 -4.47
C ASP A 123 9.72 1.75 -3.00
N LEU A 124 10.73 2.49 -2.53
CA LEU A 124 10.73 3.13 -1.21
C LEU A 124 9.59 4.16 -1.09
N LEU A 125 9.45 5.03 -2.09
CA LEU A 125 8.38 6.04 -2.12
C LEU A 125 7.00 5.39 -2.10
N LEU A 126 6.80 4.38 -2.96
CA LEU A 126 5.53 3.64 -3.01
C LEU A 126 5.28 2.89 -1.70
N GLY A 127 6.33 2.45 -1.00
CA GLY A 127 6.23 1.89 0.35
C GLY A 127 5.69 2.87 1.38
N VAL A 128 6.12 4.14 1.35
CA VAL A 128 5.59 5.18 2.24
C VAL A 128 4.16 5.55 1.88
N ASP A 129 3.86 5.71 0.58
CA ASP A 129 2.50 5.98 0.12
C ASP A 129 1.54 4.83 0.42
N TYR A 130 2.03 3.58 0.42
CA TYR A 130 1.28 2.41 0.87
C TYR A 130 0.89 2.55 2.34
N LEU A 131 1.83 2.92 3.21
CA LEU A 131 1.54 3.15 4.63
C LEU A 131 0.50 4.25 4.85
N LYS A 132 0.56 5.32 4.05
CA LYS A 132 -0.40 6.43 4.12
C LYS A 132 -1.83 6.05 3.75
N THR A 133 -2.04 4.89 3.10
CA THR A 133 -3.39 4.41 2.78
C THR A 133 -4.14 3.87 4.00
N PHE A 134 -3.43 3.48 5.06
CA PHE A 134 -4.05 2.98 6.28
C PHE A 134 -4.55 4.15 7.14
N SER A 135 -5.80 4.06 7.59
CA SER A 135 -6.38 5.06 8.50
C SER A 135 -5.58 5.20 9.78
N LEU A 136 -5.02 4.09 10.29
CA LEU A 136 -4.18 4.05 11.49
C LEU A 136 -3.01 5.04 11.42
N LEU A 137 -2.34 5.15 10.26
CA LEU A 137 -1.21 6.09 10.13
C LEU A 137 -1.68 7.54 10.31
N ARG A 138 -2.91 7.88 9.92
CA ARG A 138 -3.44 9.25 10.08
C ARG A 138 -3.70 9.60 11.55
N GLU A 139 -4.00 8.60 12.37
CA GLU A 139 -4.33 8.75 13.79
C GLU A 139 -3.08 8.85 14.69
N LEU A 140 -1.93 8.39 14.20
CA LEU A 140 -0.67 8.46 14.95
C LEU A 140 -0.15 9.91 15.09
N PRO A 141 0.60 10.23 16.16
CA PRO A 141 1.40 11.46 16.22
C PRO A 141 2.41 11.54 15.07
N GLU A 142 2.71 12.74 14.58
CA GLU A 142 3.64 12.95 13.44
C GLU A 142 4.99 12.26 13.63
N LYS A 143 5.54 12.29 14.85
CA LYS A 143 6.80 11.64 15.20
C LYS A 143 6.73 10.11 15.03
N ASP A 144 5.60 9.51 15.39
CA ASP A 144 5.41 8.06 15.31
C ASP A 144 5.14 7.63 13.87
N LYS A 145 4.43 8.44 13.06
CA LYS A 145 4.32 8.23 11.61
C LYS A 145 5.69 8.16 10.96
N TYR A 146 6.57 9.10 11.33
CA TYR A 146 7.94 9.16 10.84
C TYR A 146 8.72 7.89 11.20
N TYR A 147 8.73 7.48 12.46
CA TYR A 147 9.48 6.28 12.87
C TYR A 147 8.92 5.01 12.23
N LEU A 148 7.60 4.85 12.19
CA LEU A 148 6.98 3.70 11.54
C LEU A 148 7.39 3.63 10.06
N CYS A 149 7.25 4.74 9.32
CA CYS A 149 7.59 4.76 7.90
C CYS A 149 9.09 4.55 7.67
N ARG A 150 9.96 5.17 8.47
CA ARG A 150 11.41 4.96 8.39
C ARG A 150 11.77 3.49 8.56
N ASP A 151 11.13 2.80 9.49
CA ASP A 151 11.50 1.43 9.88
C ASP A 151 10.93 0.37 8.92
N VAL A 152 9.77 0.61 8.30
CA VAL A 152 9.08 -0.42 7.49
C VAL A 152 9.05 -0.15 5.99
N ALA A 153 9.29 1.09 5.52
CA ALA A 153 9.18 1.41 4.09
C ALA A 153 10.19 0.61 3.23
N CYS A 154 11.43 0.46 3.71
CA CYS A 154 12.44 -0.34 3.03
C CYS A 154 12.04 -1.82 2.94
N THR A 155 11.52 -2.39 4.03
CA THR A 155 11.02 -3.78 4.05
C THR A 155 9.84 -3.97 3.10
N ASN A 156 8.92 -3.00 3.04
CA ASN A 156 7.81 -3.00 2.08
C ASN A 156 8.29 -2.93 0.62
N ALA A 157 9.28 -2.07 0.33
CA ALA A 157 9.89 -1.95 -0.98
C ALA A 157 10.54 -3.28 -1.40
N TYR A 158 11.33 -3.86 -0.51
CA TYR A 158 12.02 -5.14 -0.70
C TYR A 158 11.06 -6.30 -0.94
N LEU A 159 9.98 -6.38 -0.16
CA LEU A 159 8.93 -7.40 -0.34
C LEU A 159 8.21 -7.23 -1.69
N SER A 160 7.95 -5.98 -2.10
CA SER A 160 7.28 -5.67 -3.37
C SER A 160 8.13 -6.05 -4.58
N SER A 161 9.42 -5.72 -4.54
CA SER A 161 10.37 -6.16 -5.56
C SER A 161 10.52 -7.68 -5.61
N SER A 162 10.60 -8.34 -4.45
CA SER A 162 10.68 -9.80 -4.35
C SER A 162 9.43 -10.49 -4.91
N TYR A 163 8.24 -9.99 -4.60
CA TYR A 163 6.99 -10.58 -5.07
C TYR A 163 6.81 -10.39 -6.57
N TYR A 164 7.19 -9.22 -7.09
CA TYR A 164 7.20 -8.96 -8.52
C TYR A 164 8.11 -9.94 -9.27
N ALA A 165 9.34 -10.13 -8.79
CA ALA A 165 10.29 -11.05 -9.38
C ALA A 165 9.80 -12.52 -9.35
N TYR A 166 9.21 -12.94 -8.23
CA TYR A 166 8.53 -14.24 -8.15
C TYR A 166 7.42 -14.37 -9.20
N ASN A 167 6.55 -13.37 -9.31
CA ASN A 167 5.43 -13.39 -10.25
C ASN A 167 5.89 -13.32 -11.72
N SER A 168 7.06 -12.75 -12.00
CA SER A 168 7.68 -12.75 -13.32
C SER A 168 8.47 -14.03 -13.62
N GLY A 169 8.56 -14.99 -12.69
CA GLY A 169 9.33 -16.21 -12.84
C GLY A 169 10.85 -16.03 -12.77
N ALA A 170 11.32 -14.89 -12.26
CA ALA A 170 12.75 -14.65 -12.05
C ALA A 170 13.28 -15.42 -10.83
N LYS A 171 14.60 -15.62 -10.78
CA LYS A 171 15.27 -16.30 -9.66
C LYS A 171 15.77 -15.36 -8.55
N MET A 172 15.79 -14.06 -8.86
CA MET A 172 16.28 -12.97 -8.02
C MET A 172 15.49 -11.72 -8.38
N ILE A 173 15.65 -10.61 -7.63
CA ILE A 173 14.97 -9.36 -7.93
C ILE A 173 15.26 -8.93 -9.37
N VAL A 174 14.21 -8.64 -10.12
CA VAL A 174 14.25 -8.06 -11.46
C VAL A 174 13.24 -6.92 -11.49
N TYR A 175 13.61 -5.82 -12.14
CA TYR A 175 12.72 -4.67 -12.30
C TYR A 175 11.93 -4.73 -13.60
N PRO A 176 10.84 -3.94 -13.75
CA PRO A 176 10.01 -3.95 -14.96
C PRO A 176 10.72 -3.67 -16.28
N ASP A 177 11.88 -3.01 -16.26
CA ASP A 177 12.73 -2.78 -17.43
C ASP A 177 13.71 -3.92 -17.74
N GLY A 178 13.71 -4.97 -16.92
CA GLY A 178 14.62 -6.12 -17.04
C GLY A 178 15.98 -5.90 -16.39
N THR A 179 16.20 -4.78 -15.71
CA THR A 179 17.42 -4.54 -14.93
C THR A 179 17.40 -5.34 -13.62
N TYR A 180 18.60 -5.56 -13.09
CA TYR A 180 18.83 -6.27 -11.83
C TYR A 180 19.63 -5.37 -10.89
N PRO A 181 19.34 -5.35 -9.58
CA PRO A 181 20.17 -4.63 -8.64
C PRO A 181 21.59 -5.23 -8.58
N PHE A 182 22.60 -4.37 -8.48
CA PHE A 182 24.02 -4.74 -8.38
C PHE A 182 24.58 -5.58 -9.54
N ILE A 183 24.04 -5.45 -10.76
CA ILE A 183 24.41 -6.30 -11.91
C ILE A 183 25.90 -6.19 -12.29
N THR A 184 26.52 -5.05 -12.04
CA THR A 184 27.92 -4.74 -12.41
C THR A 184 28.94 -5.10 -11.34
N ASN A 185 28.50 -5.37 -10.10
CA ASN A 185 29.42 -5.68 -9.01
C ASN A 185 29.67 -7.19 -8.95
N SER A 186 30.86 -7.61 -9.38
CA SER A 186 31.27 -9.03 -9.34
C SER A 186 31.57 -9.53 -7.94
N ASN A 187 31.83 -8.63 -6.98
CA ASN A 187 32.20 -8.93 -5.61
C ASN A 187 31.17 -8.32 -4.64
N LEU A 188 29.96 -8.86 -4.67
CA LEU A 188 28.90 -8.44 -3.75
C LEU A 188 29.30 -8.76 -2.30
N THR A 189 29.07 -7.80 -1.42
CA THR A 189 28.95 -8.04 0.02
C THR A 189 27.76 -8.96 0.30
N GLU A 190 27.75 -9.59 1.47
CA GLU A 190 26.64 -10.42 1.91
C GLU A 190 25.30 -9.66 1.88
N THR A 191 25.31 -8.39 2.32
CA THR A 191 24.12 -7.52 2.30
C THR A 191 23.62 -7.26 0.88
N GLU A 192 24.51 -6.94 -0.06
CA GLU A 192 24.12 -6.74 -1.46
C GLU A 192 23.60 -8.03 -2.10
N GLN A 193 24.17 -9.18 -1.74
CA GLN A 193 23.67 -10.47 -2.21
C GLN A 193 22.25 -10.73 -1.69
N VAL A 194 21.98 -10.47 -0.40
CA VAL A 194 20.63 -10.57 0.17
C VAL A 194 19.68 -9.64 -0.58
N LEU A 195 20.06 -8.37 -0.75
CA LEU A 195 19.23 -7.39 -1.46
C LEU A 195 18.96 -7.79 -2.91
N ARG A 196 19.93 -8.37 -3.62
CA ARG A 196 19.76 -8.86 -4.99
C ARG A 196 18.84 -10.07 -5.07
N ASP A 197 19.08 -11.05 -4.21
CA ASP A 197 18.39 -12.34 -4.28
C ASP A 197 16.94 -12.21 -3.80
N GLY A 198 16.63 -11.25 -2.92
CA GLY A 198 15.29 -10.99 -2.48
C GLY A 198 14.75 -12.08 -1.55
N LYS A 199 13.42 -12.16 -1.47
CA LYS A 199 12.67 -13.30 -0.90
C LYS A 199 12.06 -14.21 -1.98
N VAL A 200 12.66 -14.21 -3.17
CA VAL A 200 12.12 -14.91 -4.35
C VAL A 200 12.12 -16.42 -4.13
N LYS A 201 13.13 -16.98 -3.47
CA LYS A 201 13.21 -18.41 -3.15
C LYS A 201 12.10 -18.82 -2.18
N GLU A 202 11.87 -18.04 -1.14
CA GLU A 202 10.81 -18.26 -0.16
C GLU A 202 9.43 -18.17 -0.82
N PHE A 203 9.19 -17.18 -1.69
CA PHE A 203 7.95 -17.11 -2.46
C PHE A 203 7.78 -18.26 -3.44
N THR A 204 8.86 -18.73 -4.07
CA THR A 204 8.81 -19.92 -4.95
C THR A 204 8.41 -21.18 -4.18
N HIS A 205 8.85 -21.30 -2.93
CA HIS A 205 8.49 -22.42 -2.06
C HIS A 205 7.04 -22.32 -1.56
N LEU A 206 6.65 -21.15 -1.04
CA LEU A 206 5.34 -20.93 -0.41
C LEU A 206 4.20 -20.75 -1.43
N LYS A 207 4.52 -20.27 -2.63
CA LYS A 207 3.58 -19.97 -3.72
C LYS A 207 2.39 -19.10 -3.29
N PRO A 208 2.61 -17.95 -2.63
CA PRO A 208 1.50 -17.11 -2.20
C PRO A 208 0.75 -16.56 -3.42
N ASP A 209 -0.57 -16.58 -3.35
CA ASP A 209 -1.39 -15.78 -4.26
C ASP A 209 -1.31 -14.29 -3.91
N ARG A 210 -1.99 -13.46 -4.71
CA ARG A 210 -1.98 -12.00 -4.53
C ARG A 210 -2.59 -11.55 -3.21
N ILE A 211 -3.61 -12.26 -2.70
CA ILE A 211 -4.26 -11.93 -1.43
C ILE A 211 -3.30 -12.19 -0.28
N HIS A 212 -2.67 -13.38 -0.25
CA HIS A 212 -1.67 -13.71 0.76
C HIS A 212 -0.53 -12.69 0.80
N TYR A 213 -0.03 -12.28 -0.37
CA TYR A 213 0.99 -11.23 -0.47
C TYR A 213 0.52 -9.90 0.12
N CYS A 214 -0.67 -9.41 -0.24
CA CYS A 214 -1.21 -8.14 0.27
C CYS A 214 -1.36 -8.16 1.79
N LEU A 215 -1.88 -9.27 2.34
CA LEU A 215 -2.03 -9.46 3.78
C LEU A 215 -0.67 -9.49 4.49
N MET A 216 0.31 -10.22 3.95
CA MET A 216 1.67 -10.24 4.49
C MET A 216 2.29 -8.84 4.52
N LYS A 217 2.16 -8.09 3.43
CA LYS A 217 2.68 -6.71 3.34
C LYS A 217 2.01 -5.77 4.34
N ALA A 218 0.69 -5.89 4.52
CA ALA A 218 -0.04 -5.15 5.54
C ALA A 218 0.42 -5.52 6.96
N LEU A 219 0.66 -6.79 7.26
CA LEU A 219 1.17 -7.22 8.58
C LEU A 219 2.58 -6.67 8.84
N ILE A 220 3.47 -6.72 7.85
CA ILE A 220 4.83 -6.19 7.95
C ILE A 220 4.82 -4.67 8.19
N SER A 221 3.89 -3.97 7.56
CA SER A 221 3.72 -2.51 7.69
C SER A 221 3.46 -2.05 9.13
N PHE A 222 2.98 -2.94 9.99
CA PHE A 222 2.72 -2.66 11.41
C PHE A 222 3.52 -3.55 12.36
N ASN A 223 4.55 -4.23 11.84
CA ASN A 223 5.42 -5.08 12.64
C ASN A 223 6.89 -4.71 12.42
N THR A 224 7.34 -3.70 13.17
CA THR A 224 8.68 -3.11 13.08
C THR A 224 9.81 -4.08 13.43
N PHE A 225 9.53 -5.23 14.05
CA PHE A 225 10.54 -6.19 14.51
C PHE A 225 10.68 -7.44 13.63
N ALA A 226 9.84 -7.60 12.59
CA ALA A 226 9.72 -8.90 11.93
C ALA A 226 10.83 -9.23 10.91
N PHE A 227 11.62 -8.26 10.42
CA PHE A 227 12.48 -8.48 9.24
C PHE A 227 13.82 -7.71 9.19
N MET A 228 14.33 -7.17 10.31
CA MET A 228 15.74 -6.75 10.33
C MET A 228 16.63 -8.01 10.42
N PRO A 229 17.59 -8.21 9.49
CA PRO A 229 18.59 -9.28 9.60
C PRO A 229 19.49 -9.11 10.82
#